data_AF-F0Z2U5-F1
#
_entry.id   AF-F0Z2U5-F1
#
_cell.length_a   1.000
_cell.length_b   1.000
_cell.length_c   1.000
_cell.angle_alpha   90.00
_cell.angle_beta   90.00
_cell.angle_gamma   90.00
#
_symmetry.space_group_name_H-M   'P 1'
#
loop_
_entity.id
_entity.type
_entity.pdbx_description
1 polymer ?
#
loop_
_entity_poly.entity_id
_entity_poly.type
_entity_poly.pdbx_seq_one_letter_code
_entity_poly.pdbx_strand_id
1 'polypeptide(L)'
;MGLYVSILIKTLFRYQESGTITSLSAFFSTTVALSLVGTSVIVRAQIYQSTVPNNTFSPIAGTLLNLSPSLSGALSIGTLLTGSVTGLNINVTPQTRLMLVFSATATGLNLVNTVTGYASAGLAIT
;
A
#
# COMPACT_ATOMS: atom_id res chain seq x y z
N MET A 1 -8.69 14.14 -19.32
CA MET A 1 -7.73 14.15 -18.19
C MET A 1 -7.76 12.77 -17.55
N GLY A 2 -7.01 11.83 -18.13
CA GLY A 2 -7.03 10.42 -17.72
C GLY A 2 -6.03 10.18 -16.59
N LEU A 3 -6.53 9.75 -15.43
CA LEU A 3 -5.72 9.30 -14.30
C LEU A 3 -5.52 7.78 -14.46
N TYR A 4 -4.32 7.33 -14.82
CA TYR A 4 -3.93 5.93 -14.67
C TYR A 4 -2.50 5.86 -14.14
N VAL A 5 -2.39 5.57 -12.84
CA VAL A 5 -1.15 5.11 -12.22
C VAL A 5 -1.42 3.72 -11.68
N SER A 6 -0.89 2.70 -12.35
CA SER A 6 -1.14 1.32 -11.93
C SER A 6 0.04 0.78 -11.12
N ILE A 7 -0.17 0.73 -9.81
CA ILE A 7 0.06 -0.49 -9.03
C ILE A 7 -1.18 -0.67 -8.16
N LEU A 8 -1.86 -1.81 -8.30
CA LEU A 8 -2.93 -2.24 -7.40
C LEU A 8 -2.68 -3.69 -7.05
N ILE A 9 -2.11 -3.92 -5.87
CA ILE A 9 -1.89 -5.25 -5.32
C ILE A 9 -2.83 -5.40 -4.13
N LYS A 10 -3.65 -6.46 -4.15
CA LYS A 10 -4.61 -6.78 -3.10
C LYS A 10 -4.26 -8.12 -2.49
N THR A 11 -3.98 -8.13 -1.19
CA THR A 11 -3.75 -9.37 -0.44
C THR A 11 -4.83 -9.49 0.62
N LEU A 12 -5.53 -10.62 0.65
CA LEU A 12 -6.62 -10.89 1.58
C LEU A 12 -6.17 -11.82 2.70
N PHE A 13 -6.50 -11.44 3.93
CA PHE A 13 -6.25 -12.23 5.12
C PHE A 13 -7.56 -12.39 5.91
N ARG A 14 -7.75 -13.56 6.52
CA ARG A 14 -8.86 -13.80 7.45
C ARG A 14 -8.28 -13.98 8.83
N TYR A 15 -8.82 -13.24 9.78
CA TYR A 15 -8.41 -13.33 11.17
C TYR A 15 -9.39 -14.25 11.93
N GLN A 16 -8.84 -15.27 12.60
CA GLN A 16 -9.62 -16.36 13.20
C GLN A 16 -9.97 -16.09 14.66
N GLU A 17 -9.17 -15.28 15.35
CA GLU A 17 -9.34 -14.94 16.76
C GLU A 17 -9.57 -13.43 16.92
N SER A 18 -9.67 -12.91 18.14
CA SER A 18 -9.65 -11.47 18.38
C SER A 18 -8.22 -11.00 18.61
N GLY A 19 -7.87 -9.80 18.15
CA GLY A 19 -6.53 -9.27 18.30
C GLY A 19 -6.49 -7.78 18.03
N THR A 20 -5.34 -7.15 18.31
CA THR A 20 -5.12 -5.72 18.11
C THR A 20 -3.98 -5.52 17.12
N ILE A 21 -4.25 -4.86 16.00
CA ILE A 21 -3.19 -4.45 15.07
C ILE A 21 -2.38 -3.32 15.72
N THR A 22 -1.07 -3.52 15.86
CA THR A 22 -0.15 -2.59 16.54
C THR A 22 0.81 -1.89 15.60
N SER A 23 1.13 -2.49 14.45
CA SER A 23 1.94 -1.85 13.42
C SER A 23 1.72 -2.45 12.03
N LEU A 24 2.05 -1.65 11.02
CA LEU A 24 2.12 -2.04 9.61
C LEU A 24 3.49 -1.61 9.07
N SER A 25 4.17 -2.50 8.38
CA SER A 25 5.37 -2.20 7.58
C SER A 25 5.14 -2.63 6.14
N ALA A 26 5.75 -1.92 5.20
CA ALA A 26 5.63 -2.24 3.78
C ALA A 26 6.93 -1.96 3.03
N PHE A 27 7.16 -2.74 1.98
CA PHE A 27 8.30 -2.69 1.09
C PHE A 27 7.82 -2.79 -0.35
N PHE A 28 8.45 -2.04 -1.25
CA PHE A 28 8.22 -2.11 -2.68
C PHE A 28 9.53 -1.99 -3.45
N SER A 29 9.72 -2.78 -4.51
CA SER A 29 10.90 -2.70 -5.38
C SER A 29 10.50 -2.70 -6.85
N THR A 30 11.02 -1.77 -7.65
CA THR A 30 10.71 -1.68 -9.08
C THR A 30 11.30 -2.86 -9.86
N THR A 31 10.55 -3.40 -10.83
CA THR A 31 11.03 -4.48 -11.71
C THR A 31 11.49 -3.98 -13.08
N VAL A 32 11.21 -2.72 -13.40
CA VAL A 32 11.49 -2.10 -14.70
C VAL A 32 12.09 -0.72 -14.47
N ALA A 33 13.04 -0.33 -15.34
CA ALA A 33 13.57 1.03 -15.36
C ALA A 33 12.51 1.99 -15.93
N LEU A 34 12.32 3.14 -15.29
CA LEU A 34 11.25 4.08 -15.64
C LEU A 34 11.77 5.51 -15.68
N SER A 35 11.27 6.33 -16.60
CA SER A 35 11.53 7.76 -16.61
C SER A 35 10.30 8.52 -16.14
N LEU A 36 10.40 9.11 -14.95
CA LEU A 36 9.41 9.97 -14.32
C LEU A 36 9.87 11.43 -14.32
N VAL A 37 10.54 11.89 -15.38
CA VAL A 37 11.02 13.27 -15.47
C VAL A 37 9.83 14.24 -15.41
N GLY A 38 9.89 15.20 -14.49
CA GLY A 38 8.80 16.15 -14.23
C GLY A 38 7.56 15.54 -13.57
N THR A 39 7.65 14.31 -13.05
CA THR A 39 6.57 13.60 -12.36
C THR A 39 7.07 13.01 -11.04
N SER A 40 6.25 13.09 -9.99
CA SER A 40 6.50 12.38 -8.73
C SER A 40 5.38 11.41 -8.45
N VAL A 41 5.73 10.13 -8.22
CA VAL A 41 4.82 9.05 -7.88
C VAL A 41 5.05 8.62 -6.44
N ILE A 42 3.99 8.64 -5.64
CA ILE A 42 4.00 8.15 -4.26
C ILE A 42 3.28 6.80 -4.26
N VAL A 43 4.00 5.74 -3.87
CA VAL A 43 3.42 4.43 -3.59
C VAL A 43 2.94 4.40 -2.14
N ARG A 44 1.76 3.85 -1.90
CA ARG A 44 1.12 3.77 -0.59
C ARG A 44 0.66 2.36 -0.30
N ALA A 45 0.65 2.01 0.97
CA ALA A 45 0.02 0.80 1.51
C ALA A 45 -1.08 1.21 2.51
N GLN A 46 -2.20 0.50 2.51
CA GLN A 46 -3.26 0.74 3.48
C GLN A 46 -4.05 -0.53 3.75
N ILE A 47 -4.49 -0.73 5.00
CA ILE A 47 -5.37 -1.82 5.38
C ILE A 47 -6.82 -1.39 5.20
N TYR A 48 -7.60 -2.29 4.63
CA TYR A 48 -9.04 -2.21 4.55
C TYR A 48 -9.66 -3.40 5.29
N GLN A 49 -10.86 -3.23 5.81
CA GLN A 49 -11.57 -4.28 6.54
C GLN A 49 -13.00 -4.47 6.06
N SER A 50 -13.51 -5.68 6.24
CA SER A 50 -14.93 -6.02 6.16
C SER A 50 -15.30 -6.71 7.47
N THR A 51 -16.03 -6.01 8.33
CA THR A 51 -16.49 -6.50 9.65
C THR A 51 -17.79 -7.30 9.56
N VAL A 52 -18.60 -7.03 8.53
CA VAL A 52 -19.71 -7.90 8.12
C VAL A 52 -19.19 -8.72 6.95
N PRO A 53 -18.93 -10.04 7.08
CA PRO A 53 -18.19 -10.83 6.09
C PRO A 53 -18.80 -10.79 4.67
N ASN A 54 -18.43 -9.78 3.89
CA ASN A 54 -18.91 -9.53 2.53
C ASN A 54 -17.75 -8.98 1.68
N ASN A 55 -18.02 -8.60 0.42
CA ASN A 55 -16.98 -8.10 -0.49
C ASN A 55 -16.83 -6.57 -0.50
N THR A 56 -17.43 -5.89 0.48
CA THR A 56 -17.29 -4.45 0.67
C THR A 56 -16.27 -4.20 1.78
N PHE A 57 -15.22 -3.47 1.44
CA PHE A 57 -14.10 -3.19 2.32
C PHE A 57 -13.97 -1.68 2.53
N SER A 58 -13.86 -1.25 3.79
CA SER A 58 -13.63 0.14 4.16
C SER A 58 -12.20 0.33 4.67
N PRO A 59 -11.53 1.46 4.36
CA PRO A 59 -10.17 1.73 4.85
C PRO A 59 -10.15 1.83 6.37
N ILE A 60 -9.10 1.32 6.99
CA ILE A 60 -8.86 1.51 8.43
C ILE A 60 -8.08 2.81 8.64
N ALA A 61 -8.64 3.73 9.41
CA ALA A 61 -8.00 4.99 9.76
C ALA A 61 -6.66 4.74 10.49
N GLY A 62 -5.67 5.60 10.25
CA GLY A 62 -4.33 5.46 10.83
C GLY A 62 -3.41 4.44 10.14
N THR A 63 -3.91 3.60 9.23
CA THR A 63 -3.10 2.59 8.52
C THR A 63 -2.55 3.06 7.17
N LEU A 64 -2.85 4.28 6.75
CA LEU A 64 -2.35 4.82 5.48
C LEU A 64 -0.85 5.10 5.59
N LEU A 65 -0.06 4.34 4.86
CA LEU A 65 1.40 4.40 4.87
C LEU A 65 1.91 4.88 3.51
N ASN A 66 2.59 6.02 3.49
CA ASN A 66 3.34 6.49 2.32
C ASN A 66 4.73 5.85 2.33
N LEU A 67 5.07 5.12 1.29
CA LEU A 67 6.41 4.55 1.13
C LEU A 67 7.38 5.63 0.67
N SER A 68 8.61 5.54 1.17
CA SER A 68 9.70 6.47 0.86
C SER A 68 10.92 5.72 0.31
N PRO A 69 11.70 6.30 -0.60
CA PRO A 69 11.52 7.64 -1.20
C PRO A 69 10.39 7.66 -2.25
N SER A 70 9.78 8.82 -2.50
CA SER A 70 8.88 8.97 -3.66
C SER A 70 9.65 8.74 -4.97
N LEU A 71 8.98 8.13 -5.95
CA LEU A 71 9.55 7.82 -7.26
C LEU A 71 9.54 9.06 -8.16
N SER A 72 10.70 9.50 -8.63
CA SER A 72 10.82 10.62 -9.58
C SER A 72 12.11 10.54 -10.40
N GLY A 73 12.16 11.24 -11.54
CA GLY A 73 13.34 11.23 -12.41
C GLY A 73 13.59 9.89 -13.09
N ALA A 74 14.86 9.59 -13.42
CA ALA A 74 15.22 8.30 -14.01
C ALA A 74 15.41 7.25 -12.89
N LEU A 75 14.63 6.17 -12.97
CA LEU A 75 14.63 5.07 -12.02
C LEU A 75 15.29 3.84 -12.63
N SER A 76 16.15 3.21 -11.85
CA SER A 76 16.72 1.90 -12.16
C SER A 76 15.80 0.77 -11.69
N ILE A 77 16.03 -0.43 -12.24
CA ILE A 77 15.46 -1.66 -11.70
C ILE A 77 15.96 -1.83 -10.25
N GLY A 78 15.09 -2.31 -9.37
CA GLY A 78 15.42 -2.54 -7.96
C GLY A 78 15.34 -1.29 -7.08
N THR A 79 14.76 -0.19 -7.58
CA THR A 79 14.53 1.00 -6.74
C THR A 79 13.60 0.62 -5.60
N LEU A 80 14.12 0.70 -4.37
CA LEU A 80 13.45 0.26 -3.16
C LEU A 80 12.72 1.43 -2.48
N LEU A 81 11.47 1.19 -2.11
CA LEU A 81 10.71 2.04 -1.19
C LEU A 81 10.32 1.23 0.05
N THR A 82 10.35 1.89 1.21
CA THR A 82 9.98 1.29 2.49
C THR A 82 9.14 2.26 3.32
N GLY A 83 8.48 1.72 4.35
CA GLY A 83 7.76 2.52 5.32
C GLY A 83 7.21 1.66 6.45
N SER A 84 6.90 2.31 7.56
CA SER A 84 6.17 1.70 8.67
C SER A 84 5.32 2.72 9.42
N VAL A 85 4.25 2.23 10.03
CA VAL A 85 3.43 2.95 11.02
C VAL A 85 3.30 2.05 12.25
N THR A 86 3.57 2.63 13.42
CA THR A 86 3.56 1.97 14.74
C THR A 86 2.59 2.68 15.66
N GLY A 87 2.32 2.09 16.84
CA GLY A 87 1.39 2.68 17.80
C GLY A 87 -0.08 2.60 17.35
N LEU A 88 -0.39 1.68 16.44
CA LEU A 88 -1.77 1.40 16.07
C LEU A 88 -2.49 0.73 17.25
N ASN A 89 -3.78 0.99 17.37
CA ASN A 89 -4.65 0.38 18.37
C ASN A 89 -5.99 0.03 17.71
N ILE A 90 -5.94 -0.93 16.77
CA ILE A 90 -7.10 -1.31 15.96
C ILE A 90 -7.51 -2.73 16.36
N ASN A 91 -8.65 -2.82 17.02
CA ASN A 91 -9.23 -4.11 17.38
C ASN A 91 -9.82 -4.80 16.15
N VAL A 92 -9.45 -6.06 15.94
CA VAL A 92 -10.03 -6.95 14.96
C VAL A 92 -10.75 -8.08 15.68
N THR A 93 -12.02 -8.29 15.35
CA THR A 93 -12.81 -9.41 15.88
C THR A 93 -12.66 -10.63 14.97
N PRO A 94 -12.99 -11.84 15.46
CA PRO A 94 -13.09 -13.02 14.62
C PRO A 94 -13.93 -12.75 13.37
N GLN A 95 -13.58 -13.42 12.27
CA GLN A 95 -14.23 -13.30 10.96
C GLN A 95 -14.04 -11.96 10.24
N THR A 96 -13.36 -10.99 10.86
CA THR A 96 -12.94 -9.77 10.16
C THR A 96 -12.05 -10.17 8.98
N ARG A 97 -12.43 -9.73 7.78
CA ARG A 97 -11.59 -9.88 6.59
C ARG A 97 -10.74 -8.64 6.46
N LEU A 98 -9.43 -8.81 6.36
CA LEU A 98 -8.49 -7.73 6.12
C LEU A 98 -8.00 -7.80 4.68
N MET A 99 -7.83 -6.64 4.07
CA MET A 99 -7.26 -6.49 2.74
C MET A 99 -6.16 -5.44 2.79
N LEU A 100 -4.94 -5.83 2.45
CA LEU A 100 -3.87 -4.88 2.20
C LEU A 100 -3.97 -4.40 0.76
N VAL A 101 -3.95 -3.08 0.56
CA VAL A 101 -3.99 -2.45 -0.75
C VAL A 101 -2.74 -1.60 -0.94
N PHE A 102 -1.96 -1.94 -1.97
CA PHE A 102 -0.98 -1.02 -2.52
C PHE A 102 -1.64 -0.15 -3.59
N SER A 103 -1.33 1.14 -3.58
CA SER A 103 -1.79 2.12 -4.57
C SER A 103 -0.67 3.10 -4.91
N ALA A 104 -0.81 3.82 -6.01
CA ALA A 104 0.12 4.88 -6.36
C ALA A 104 -0.62 6.12 -6.84
N THR A 105 -0.10 7.30 -6.50
CA THR A 105 -0.60 8.57 -7.04
C THR A 105 0.53 9.34 -7.67
N ALA A 106 0.30 9.88 -8.87
CA ALA A 106 1.22 10.77 -9.55
C ALA A 106 0.80 12.22 -9.37
N THR A 107 1.79 13.11 -9.33
CA THR A 107 1.66 14.55 -9.45
C THR A 107 2.72 15.06 -10.43
N GLY A 108 2.44 16.16 -11.13
CA GLY A 108 3.38 16.76 -12.09
C GLY A 108 2.88 16.73 -13.53
N LEU A 109 3.83 16.74 -14.46
CA LEU A 109 3.57 16.98 -15.89
C LEU A 109 2.85 15.82 -16.59
N ASN A 110 3.19 14.57 -16.23
CA ASN A 110 2.57 13.39 -16.82
C ASN A 110 1.94 12.52 -15.72
N LEU A 111 0.63 12.30 -15.80
CA LEU A 111 -0.12 11.52 -14.81
C LEU A 111 -0.33 10.06 -15.22
N VAL A 112 0.07 9.68 -16.44
CA VAL A 112 -0.04 8.31 -16.96
C VAL A 112 1.31 7.62 -16.80
N ASN A 113 1.48 6.90 -15.69
CA ASN A 113 2.71 6.17 -15.39
C ASN A 113 2.37 4.77 -14.91
N THR A 114 2.99 3.74 -15.49
CA THR A 114 2.85 2.37 -14.99
C THR A 114 4.07 2.06 -14.14
N VAL A 115 3.85 1.77 -12.86
CA VAL A 115 4.91 1.37 -11.92
C VAL A 115 4.73 -0.11 -11.62
N THR A 116 5.64 -0.95 -12.10
CA THR A 116 5.63 -2.38 -11.82
C THR A 116 6.71 -2.73 -10.81
N GLY A 117 6.39 -3.62 -9.88
CA GLY A 117 7.32 -4.01 -8.84
C GLY A 117 6.84 -5.15 -7.96
N TYR A 118 7.74 -5.61 -7.10
CA TYR A 118 7.43 -6.53 -6.01
C TYR A 118 6.98 -5.74 -4.79
N ALA A 119 5.91 -6.17 -4.14
CA ALA A 119 5.41 -5.56 -2.92
C ALA A 119 5.29 -6.60 -1.80
N SER A 120 5.70 -6.25 -0.60
CA SER A 120 5.51 -7.06 0.60
C SER A 120 5.18 -6.18 1.80
N ALA A 121 4.57 -6.77 2.82
CA ALA A 121 4.21 -6.06 4.04
C ALA A 121 4.18 -6.99 5.25
N GLY A 122 4.39 -6.40 6.43
CA GLY A 122 4.21 -7.03 7.72
C GLY A 122 3.09 -6.35 8.50
N LEU A 123 2.24 -7.15 9.15
CA LEU A 123 1.19 -6.68 10.04
C LEU A 123 1.41 -7.30 11.41
N ALA A 124 1.66 -6.48 12.44
CA ALA A 124 1.81 -6.96 13.80
C ALA A 124 0.44 -6.97 14.50
N ILE A 125 0.09 -8.10 15.12
CA ILE A 125 -1.15 -8.29 15.87
C ILE A 125 -0.82 -8.91 17.22
N THR A 126 -1.40 -8.39 18.30
CA THR A 126 -1.27 -8.89 19.67
C THR A 126 -2.62 -9.23 20.27
#